data_AF-A0A9W7GS16-F1
#
_entry.id   AF-A0A9W7GS16-F1
#
_cell.length_a   1.000
_cell.length_b   1.000
_cell.length_c   1.000
_cell.angle_alpha   90.00
_cell.angle_beta   90.00
_cell.angle_gamma   90.00
#
_symmetry.space_group_name_H-M   'P 1'
#
loop_
_entity.id
_entity.type
_entity.pdbx_description
1 polymer ?
#
loop_
_entity_poly.entity_id
_entity_poly.type
_entity_poly.pdbx_seq_one_letter_code
_entity_poly.pdbx_strand_id
1 'polypeptide(L)' 'MCSGCEAFLAYVMNPSTKEVRVQDMRTICEFLSVFSEELSGLPPNRDVEFGIELYENTTPVSIAPYRLAPKELKELKT' A
#
# COMPACT_ATOMS: atom_id res chain seq x y z
N MET A 1 -37.88 21.89 55.56
CA MET A 1 -38.10 21.86 54.09
C MET A 1 -36.73 21.85 53.43
N CYS A 2 -36.26 20.70 52.94
CA CYS A 2 -35.06 20.65 52.12
C CYS A 2 -35.49 20.67 50.66
N SER A 3 -35.12 21.72 49.93
CA SER A 3 -35.28 21.75 48.48
C SER A 3 -34.28 20.77 47.86
N GLY A 4 -34.77 19.74 47.17
CA GLY A 4 -33.91 18.84 46.42
C GLY A 4 -33.16 19.62 45.33
N CYS A 5 -31.85 19.37 45.21
CA CYS A 5 -31.04 19.93 44.13
C CYS A 5 -31.07 18.97 42.93
N GLU A 6 -31.33 19.52 41.75
CA GLU A 6 -31.27 18.77 40.50
C GLU A 6 -29.82 18.67 40.03
N ALA A 7 -29.37 17.45 39.72
CA ALA A 7 -28.02 17.19 39.25
C ALA A 7 -28.08 16.47 37.91
N PHE A 8 -27.21 16.88 36.99
CA PHE A 8 -27.10 16.27 35.67
C PHE A 8 -25.78 15.51 35.58
N LEU A 9 -25.90 14.22 35.24
CA LEU A 9 -24.77 13.36 34.95
C LEU A 9 -24.51 13.41 33.45
N ALA A 10 -23.37 13.97 33.04
CA ALA A 10 -22.89 13.88 31.67
C ALA A 10 -21.80 12.81 31.60
N TYR A 11 -21.92 11.91 30.63
CA TYR A 11 -20.89 10.93 30.34
C TYR A 11 -20.45 11.07 28.88
N VAL A 12 -19.14 11.15 28.67
CA VAL A 12 -18.54 11.20 27.34
C VAL A 12 -18.09 9.79 26.98
N MET A 13 -18.82 9.16 26.07
CA MET A 13 -18.38 7.95 25.40
C MET A 13 -17.38 8.35 24.33
N ASN A 14 -16.11 8.00 24.50
CA ASN A 14 -15.18 7.92 23.38
C ASN A 14 -15.41 6.55 22.75
N PRO A 15 -16.14 6.41 21.62
CA PRO A 15 -16.21 5.13 20.95
C PRO A 15 -14.77 4.79 20.57
N SER A 16 -14.20 3.80 21.26
CA SER A 16 -12.87 3.24 21.02
C SER A 16 -12.52 3.45 19.56
N THR A 17 -11.54 4.31 19.28
CA THR A 17 -11.15 4.70 17.93
C THR A 17 -11.06 3.42 17.11
N LYS A 18 -12.10 3.13 16.32
CA LYS A 18 -12.05 1.99 15.42
C LYS A 18 -10.88 2.34 14.52
N GLU A 19 -9.83 1.53 14.58
CA GLU A 19 -8.73 1.65 13.64
C GLU A 19 -9.38 1.69 12.26
N VAL A 20 -9.35 2.87 11.64
CA VAL A 20 -9.98 3.08 10.35
C VAL A 20 -9.23 2.16 9.42
N ARG A 21 -9.88 1.09 8.97
CA ARG A 21 -9.24 0.16 8.05
C ARG A 21 -9.09 0.90 6.74
N VAL A 22 -8.01 0.61 6.03
CA VAL A 22 -7.79 1.12 4.67
C VAL A 22 -9.00 0.78 3.79
N GLN A 23 -9.65 -0.37 4.03
CA GLN A 23 -10.89 -0.79 3.37
C GLN A 23 -12.14 0.05 3.74
N ASP A 24 -12.11 0.90 4.77
CA ASP A 24 -13.23 1.78 5.14
C ASP A 24 -13.21 3.10 4.35
N MET A 25 -12.11 3.38 3.63
CA MET A 25 -11.99 4.57 2.81
C MET A 25 -12.76 4.41 1.50
N ARG A 26 -13.70 5.33 1.24
CA ARG A 26 -14.56 5.31 0.04
C ARG A 26 -13.77 5.11 -1.25
N THR A 27 -12.65 5.81 -1.40
CA THR A 27 -11.78 5.70 -2.58
C THR A 27 -11.22 4.29 -2.76
N ILE A 28 -10.87 3.59 -1.68
CA ILE A 28 -10.30 2.24 -1.79
C ILE A 28 -11.39 1.22 -2.11
N CYS A 29 -12.58 1.36 -1.54
CA CYS A 29 -13.76 0.56 -1.90
C CYS A 29 -14.11 0.66 -3.39
N GLU A 30 -13.98 1.84 -3.98
CA GLU A 30 -14.27 2.09 -5.40
C GLU A 30 -13.22 1.44 -6.33
N PHE A 31 -12.00 1.17 -5.84
CA PHE A 31 -10.88 0.65 -6.63
C PHE A 31 -10.23 -0.61 -6.03
N LEU A 32 -11.01 -1.48 -5.37
CA LEU A 32 -10.49 -2.71 -4.72
C LEU A 32 -9.71 -3.62 -5.69
N SER A 33 -10.06 -3.61 -6.98
CA SER A 33 -9.35 -4.36 -8.02
C SER A 33 -7.96 -3.80 -8.36
N VAL A 34 -7.70 -2.52 -8.07
CA VAL A 34 -6.41 -1.87 -8.25
C VAL A 34 -5.52 -2.06 -7.01
N PHE A 35 -6.15 -2.10 -5.83
CA PHE A 35 -5.49 -2.30 -4.53
C PHE A 35 -5.68 -3.73 -4.01
N SER A 36 -5.59 -4.73 -4.89
CA SER A 36 -5.62 -6.12 -4.46
C SER A 36 -4.38 -6.45 -3.63
N GLU A 37 -4.55 -7.30 -2.61
CA GLU A 37 -3.47 -7.72 -1.70
C GLU A 37 -2.35 -8.47 -2.45
N GLU A 38 -2.71 -9.12 -3.56
CA GLU A 38 -1.80 -9.73 -4.52
C GLU A 38 -1.65 -8.84 -5.76
N LEU A 39 -0.40 -8.57 -6.15
CA LEU A 39 -0.11 -7.86 -7.39
C LEU A 39 -0.45 -8.77 -8.58
N SER A 40 -1.26 -8.28 -9.51
CA SER A 40 -1.61 -9.01 -10.74
C SER A 40 -0.42 -9.04 -11.71
N GLY A 41 0.56 -9.92 -11.47
CA GLY A 41 1.63 -10.27 -12.39
C GLY A 41 2.27 -9.10 -13.17
N LEU A 42 2.64 -9.38 -14.43
CA LEU A 42 3.04 -8.32 -15.35
C LEU A 42 1.83 -7.47 -15.71
N PRO A 43 2.01 -6.14 -15.92
CA PRO A 43 0.93 -5.33 -16.45
C PRO A 43 0.43 -5.93 -17.76
N PRO A 44 -0.89 -5.85 -18.04
CA PRO A 44 -1.43 -6.27 -19.32
C PRO A 44 -0.67 -5.58 -20.46
N ASN A 45 -0.64 -6.24 -21.63
CA ASN A 45 -0.06 -5.65 -22.83
C ASN A 45 -0.63 -4.24 -23.01
N ARG A 46 0.25 -3.25 -22.93
CA ARG A 46 -0.09 -1.85 -23.13
C ARG A 46 -0.04 -1.59 -24.64
N ASP A 47 -0.98 -0.80 -25.14
CA ASP A 47 -0.99 -0.37 -26.55
C ASP A 47 0.20 0.55 -26.91
N VAL A 48 0.95 0.99 -25.88
CA VAL A 48 2.08 1.90 -26.01
C VAL A 48 3.35 1.19 -25.53
N GLU A 49 4.37 1.23 -26.38
CA GLU A 49 5.72 0.76 -26.07
C GLU A 49 6.46 1.79 -25.21
N PHE A 50 7.15 1.33 -24.16
CA PHE A 50 7.97 2.19 -23.31
C PHE A 50 9.37 2.31 -23.89
N GLY A 51 9.71 3.49 -24.41
CA GLY A 51 11.06 3.83 -24.82
C GLY A 51 11.90 4.33 -23.64
N ILE A 52 13.18 3.95 -23.59
CA ILE A 52 14.17 4.56 -22.69
C ILE A 52 15.01 5.50 -23.56
N GLU A 53 14.86 6.81 -23.34
CA GLU A 53 15.70 7.80 -23.99
C GLU A 53 17.10 7.82 -23.33
N LEU A 54 18.13 7.77 -24.16
CA LEU A 54 19.51 7.84 -23.72
C LEU A 54 20.11 9.18 -24.13
N TYR A 55 20.96 9.75 -23.28
CA TYR A 55 21.80 10.87 -23.70
C TYR A 55 22.74 10.43 -24.82
N GLU A 56 23.07 11.35 -25.74
CA GLU A 56 23.82 11.09 -26.98
C GLU A 56 25.14 10.31 -26.80
N ASN A 57 25.75 10.39 -25.62
CA ASN A 57 27.04 9.76 -25.31
C ASN A 57 26.92 8.56 -24.35
N THR A 58 25.72 8.00 -24.19
CA THR A 58 25.49 6.85 -23.31
C THR A 58 25.98 5.56 -23.97
N THR A 59 26.86 4.83 -23.28
CA THR A 59 27.32 3.50 -23.72
C THR A 59 26.70 2.39 -22.86
N PRO A 60 26.44 1.20 -23.41
CA PRO A 60 25.99 0.05 -22.61
C PRO A 60 26.97 -0.26 -21.48
N VAL A 61 26.43 -0.59 -20.31
CA VAL A 61 27.22 -1.01 -19.15
C VAL A 61 27.05 -2.51 -18.93
N SER A 62 28.16 -3.19 -18.64
CA SER A 62 28.17 -4.61 -18.26
C SER A 62 28.85 -4.74 -16.90
N ILE A 63 28.12 -5.26 -15.91
CA ILE A 63 28.60 -5.45 -14.55
C ILE A 63 28.47 -6.93 -14.21
N ALA A 64 29.46 -7.51 -13.55
CA ALA A 64 29.39 -8.89 -13.09
C ALA A 64 28.25 -9.06 -12.07
N PRO A 65 27.46 -10.16 -12.12
CA PRO A 65 26.43 -10.43 -11.14
C PRO A 65 27.01 -10.50 -9.72
N TYR A 66 26.23 -10.06 -8.73
CA TYR A 66 26.63 -10.15 -7.34
C TYR A 66 26.71 -11.62 -6.88
N ARG A 67 27.65 -11.92 -5.98
CA ARG A 67 27.75 -13.26 -5.37
C ARG A 67 26.71 -13.39 -4.26
N LEU A 68 25.62 -14.07 -4.55
CA LEU A 68 24.56 -14.39 -3.59
C LEU A 68 24.75 -15.79 -2.99
N ALA A 69 24.32 -15.97 -1.74
CA ALA A 69 24.30 -17.28 -1.10
C ALA A 69 23.21 -18.19 -1.74
N PRO A 70 23.31 -19.52 -1.62
CA PRO A 70 22.32 -20.44 -2.20
C PRO A 70 20.87 -20.18 -1.75
N LYS A 71 20.67 -19.70 -0.52
CA LYS A 71 19.34 -19.36 0.01
C LYS A 71 18.72 -18.17 -0.73
N GLU A 72 19.49 -17.10 -0.92
CA GLU A 72 19.04 -15.88 -1.62
C GLU A 72 18.77 -16.17 -3.11
N LEU A 73 19.60 -17.00 -3.74
CA LEU A 73 19.36 -17.45 -5.12
C LEU A 73 18.07 -18.28 -5.27
N LYS A 74 17.69 -19.02 -4.23
CA LYS A 74 16.41 -19.75 -4.22
C LYS A 74 15.23 -18.80 -4.11
N GLU A 75 15.36 -17.75 -3.30
CA GLU A 75 14.33 -16.71 -3.13
C GLU A 75 14.15 -15.90 -4.42
N LEU A 76 15.24 -15.50 -5.09
CA LEU A 76 15.20 -14.69 -6.32
C LEU A 76 14.58 -15.43 -7.53
N LYS A 77 14.65 -16.76 -7.56
CA LYS A 77 14.14 -17.59 -8.67
C LYS A 77 12.64 -17.88 -8.57
N THR A 78 11.97 -17.36 -7.55
CA THR A 78 10.54 -17.59 -7.30
C THR A 78 9.69 -16.74 -8.22
#